data_AF-A0A2H0L1D2-F1
#
_entry.id   AF-A0A2H0L1D2-F1
#
_cell.length_a   1.000
_cell.length_b   1.000
_cell.length_c   1.000
_cell.angle_alpha   90.00
_cell.angle_beta   90.00
_cell.angle_gamma   90.00
#
_symmetry.space_group_name_H-M   'P 1'
#
loop_
_entity.id
_entity.type
_entity.pdbx_description
1 polymer ?
#
loop_
_entity_poly.entity_id
_entity_poly.type
_entity_poly.pdbx_seq_one_letter_code
_entity_poly.pdbx_strand_id
1 'polypeptide(L)'
;MKSKIYQLFSGTFLFLTVLCALVLVRDARAAANTYYWVGGAGESVNVAGNWNTSEAACNAGGGDSAEVPGSDDIVHFANSCDNNATIDLNWNVSQFIIDAGYTGTITQSAGNTITVDNV
;
A
#
# COMPACT_ATOMS: atom_id res chain seq x y z
N MET A 1 -4.69 26.74 -52.62
CA MET A 1 -4.46 27.45 -51.34
C MET A 1 -5.30 26.93 -50.17
N LYS A 2 -6.56 26.53 -50.38
CA LYS A 2 -7.45 26.01 -49.30
C LYS A 2 -6.97 24.70 -48.62
N SER A 3 -6.37 23.77 -49.38
CA SER A 3 -5.96 22.44 -48.85
C SER A 3 -4.87 22.47 -47.77
N LYS A 4 -3.89 23.38 -47.84
CA LYS A 4 -2.81 23.48 -46.83
C LYS A 4 -3.30 24.06 -45.49
N ILE A 5 -4.36 24.86 -45.53
CA ILE A 5 -4.98 25.47 -44.36
C ILE A 5 -5.78 24.43 -43.56
N TYR A 6 -6.52 23.52 -44.23
CA TYR A 6 -7.23 22.43 -43.55
C TYR A 6 -6.30 21.42 -42.85
N GLN A 7 -5.13 21.13 -43.44
CA GLN A 7 -4.15 20.25 -42.80
C GLN A 7 -3.50 20.87 -41.56
N LEU A 8 -3.25 22.18 -41.55
CA LEU A 8 -2.79 22.88 -40.35
C LEU A 8 -3.85 22.86 -39.24
N PHE A 9 -5.10 23.21 -39.55
CA PHE A 9 -6.17 23.22 -38.54
C PHE A 9 -6.50 21.83 -37.98
N SER A 10 -6.50 20.79 -38.83
CA SER A 10 -6.72 19.41 -38.39
C SER A 10 -5.56 18.84 -37.57
N GLY A 11 -4.31 19.18 -37.91
CA GLY A 11 -3.13 18.72 -37.19
C GLY A 11 -3.00 19.36 -35.81
N THR A 12 -3.28 20.67 -35.69
CA THR A 12 -3.25 21.38 -34.40
C THR A 12 -4.36 20.89 -33.48
N PHE A 13 -5.56 20.59 -33.99
CA PHE A 13 -6.66 20.06 -33.18
C PHE A 13 -6.37 18.67 -32.63
N LEU A 14 -5.77 17.79 -33.44
CA LEU A 14 -5.34 16.44 -33.01
C LEU A 14 -4.17 16.52 -32.00
N PHE A 15 -3.24 17.45 -32.19
CA PHE A 15 -2.13 17.64 -31.27
C PHE A 15 -2.59 18.19 -29.91
N LEU A 16 -3.55 19.13 -29.90
CA LEU A 16 -4.10 19.68 -28.66
C LEU A 16 -4.90 18.64 -27.86
N THR A 17 -5.64 17.74 -28.52
CA THR A 17 -6.39 16.68 -27.83
C THR A 17 -5.49 15.62 -27.23
N VAL A 18 -4.41 15.22 -27.92
CA VAL A 18 -3.41 14.29 -27.38
C VAL A 18 -2.64 14.92 -26.21
N LEU A 19 -2.25 16.19 -26.32
CA LEU A 19 -1.59 16.92 -25.23
C LEU A 19 -2.51 17.09 -24.01
N CYS A 20 -3.80 17.36 -24.24
CA CYS A 20 -4.77 17.45 -23.15
C CYS A 20 -5.00 16.09 -22.48
N ALA A 21 -5.09 14.99 -23.25
CA ALA A 21 -5.17 13.64 -22.71
C ALA A 21 -3.93 13.24 -21.88
N LEU A 22 -2.73 13.65 -22.30
CA LEU A 22 -1.48 13.45 -21.55
C LEU A 22 -1.41 14.26 -20.25
N VAL A 23 -2.00 15.46 -20.21
CA VAL A 23 -2.04 16.32 -19.00
C VAL A 23 -3.15 15.88 -18.02
N LEU A 24 -4.14 15.13 -18.49
CA LEU A 24 -5.25 14.62 -17.67
C LEU A 24 -4.99 13.24 -17.07
N VAL A 25 -3.87 12.58 -17.40
CA VAL A 25 -3.35 11.44 -16.62
C VAL A 25 -2.75 11.97 -15.32
N ARG A 26 -3.59 12.61 -14.50
CA ARG A 26 -3.23 12.95 -13.12
C ARG A 26 -3.15 11.64 -12.36
N ASP A 27 -2.09 11.48 -11.58
CA ASP A 27 -1.85 10.33 -10.72
C ASP A 27 -3.10 10.01 -9.88
N ALA A 28 -3.91 9.09 -10.37
CA ALA A 28 -4.97 8.47 -9.60
C ALA A 28 -4.28 7.47 -8.67
N ARG A 29 -3.66 7.97 -7.60
CA ARG A 29 -3.20 7.11 -6.51
C ARG A 29 -4.42 6.51 -5.86
N ALA A 30 -4.44 5.18 -5.73
CA ALA A 30 -5.43 4.51 -4.91
C ALA A 30 -5.34 5.05 -3.48
N ALA A 31 -6.46 5.10 -2.76
CA ALA A 31 -6.41 5.43 -1.34
C ALA A 31 -5.56 4.39 -0.61
N ALA A 32 -4.78 4.83 0.38
CA ALA A 32 -4.03 3.94 1.26
C ALA A 32 -4.99 2.92 1.90
N ASN A 33 -4.71 1.63 1.76
CA ASN A 33 -5.45 0.59 2.48
C ASN A 33 -4.89 0.44 3.90
N THR A 34 -5.75 0.11 4.86
CA THR A 34 -5.30 -0.24 6.22
C THR A 34 -5.31 -1.75 6.37
N TYR A 35 -4.17 -2.31 6.77
CA TYR A 35 -4.02 -3.72 7.06
C TYR A 35 -3.73 -3.96 8.53
N TYR A 36 -4.54 -4.81 9.12
CA TYR A 36 -4.49 -5.18 10.53
C TYR A 36 -3.72 -6.48 10.70
N TRP A 37 -2.77 -6.48 11.63
CA TRP A 37 -2.04 -7.70 11.98
C TRP A 37 -2.98 -8.71 12.63
N VAL A 38 -3.03 -9.92 12.06
CA VAL A 38 -3.80 -11.06 12.60
C VAL A 38 -2.99 -12.35 12.61
N GLY A 39 -1.67 -12.29 12.37
CA GLY A 39 -0.81 -13.48 12.28
C GLY A 39 -0.68 -14.27 13.59
N GLY A 40 -0.11 -15.47 13.47
CA GLY A 40 0.27 -16.31 14.60
C GLY A 40 1.48 -15.79 15.37
N ALA A 41 1.76 -16.40 16.53
CA ALA A 41 2.84 -15.96 17.42
C ALA A 41 4.23 -16.10 16.77
N GLY A 42 4.77 -14.97 16.31
CA GLY A 42 6.09 -14.84 15.70
C GLY A 42 6.09 -14.99 14.18
N GLU A 43 4.92 -15.02 13.55
CA GLU A 43 4.84 -15.19 12.11
C GLU A 43 5.35 -13.97 11.34
N SER A 44 5.64 -14.22 10.06
CA SER A 44 6.18 -13.21 9.15
C SER A 44 5.10 -12.20 8.75
N VAL A 45 5.49 -10.92 8.69
CA VAL A 45 4.71 -9.85 8.07
C VAL A 45 4.62 -9.98 6.54
N ASN A 46 5.48 -10.80 5.93
CA ASN A 46 5.54 -11.01 4.48
C ASN A 46 4.62 -12.14 3.98
N VAL A 47 3.51 -12.37 4.67
CA VAL A 47 2.51 -13.38 4.32
C VAL A 47 1.14 -12.71 4.30
N ALA A 48 0.50 -12.67 3.13
CA ALA A 48 -0.80 -12.01 2.95
C ALA A 48 -1.86 -12.52 3.93
N GLY A 49 -1.90 -13.83 4.19
CA GLY A 49 -2.82 -14.46 5.15
C GLY A 49 -2.60 -14.07 6.62
N ASN A 50 -1.60 -13.26 6.94
CA ASN A 50 -1.40 -12.70 8.28
C ASN A 50 -1.94 -11.27 8.42
N TRP A 51 -2.61 -10.77 7.38
CA TRP A 51 -3.18 -9.43 7.32
C TRP A 51 -4.68 -9.49 7.07
N ASN A 52 -5.40 -8.57 7.70
CA ASN A 52 -6.83 -8.39 7.51
C ASN A 52 -7.13 -6.95 7.08
N THR A 53 -8.11 -6.74 6.21
CA THR A 53 -8.53 -5.40 5.72
C THR A 53 -9.44 -4.67 6.72
N SER A 54 -9.75 -5.31 7.83
CA SER A 54 -10.48 -4.76 8.97
C SER A 54 -9.93 -5.32 10.28
N GLU A 55 -10.10 -4.60 11.39
CA GLU A 55 -9.65 -5.07 12.70
C GLU A 55 -10.31 -6.40 13.08
N ALA A 56 -9.50 -7.38 13.51
CA ALA A 56 -9.98 -8.70 13.91
C ALA A 56 -9.07 -9.31 14.99
N ALA A 57 -9.55 -10.37 15.63
CA ALA A 57 -8.74 -11.18 16.53
C ALA A 57 -7.66 -11.95 15.74
N CYS A 58 -6.64 -12.44 16.46
CA CYS A 58 -5.60 -13.26 15.83
C CYS A 58 -6.19 -14.48 15.10
N ASN A 59 -5.73 -14.69 13.88
CA ASN A 59 -6.15 -15.74 12.97
C ASN A 59 -4.97 -16.13 12.07
N ALA A 60 -4.05 -16.92 12.61
CA ALA A 60 -2.81 -17.32 11.92
C ALA A 60 -3.12 -17.95 10.55
N GLY A 61 -2.60 -17.34 9.48
CA GLY A 61 -2.85 -17.76 8.10
C GLY A 61 -4.30 -17.63 7.61
N GLY A 62 -5.18 -16.97 8.38
CA GLY A 62 -6.61 -16.83 8.09
C GLY A 62 -7.08 -15.38 7.87
N GLY A 63 -6.17 -14.42 7.77
CA GLY A 63 -6.47 -13.05 7.36
C GLY A 63 -7.12 -12.99 5.96
N ASP A 64 -7.95 -11.99 5.74
CA ASP A 64 -8.72 -11.82 4.50
C ASP A 64 -7.95 -11.08 3.39
N SER A 65 -6.74 -10.58 3.68
CA SER A 65 -5.96 -9.85 2.70
C SER A 65 -5.47 -10.74 1.56
N ALA A 66 -5.59 -10.24 0.33
CA ALA A 66 -5.02 -10.87 -0.85
C ALA A 66 -3.51 -10.57 -1.02
N GLU A 67 -2.99 -9.56 -0.32
CA GLU A 67 -1.65 -9.03 -0.52
C GLU A 67 -0.97 -8.60 0.79
N VAL A 68 0.34 -8.39 0.74
CA VAL A 68 1.14 -7.88 1.86
C VAL A 68 1.15 -6.35 1.77
N PRO A 69 1.03 -5.61 2.90
CA PRO A 69 1.03 -4.15 2.88
C PRO A 69 2.29 -3.56 2.23
N GLY A 70 2.11 -2.63 1.29
CA GLY A 70 3.16 -1.96 0.56
C GLY A 70 3.38 -0.50 0.96
N SER A 71 4.14 0.22 0.15
CA SER A 71 4.61 1.60 0.45
C SER A 71 3.49 2.61 0.64
N ASP A 72 2.34 2.36 0.03
CA ASP A 72 1.21 3.28 0.04
C ASP A 72 0.20 2.91 1.13
N ASP A 73 0.43 1.83 1.88
CA ASP A 73 -0.53 1.25 2.82
C ASP A 73 -0.21 1.64 4.27
N ILE A 74 -1.23 1.53 5.11
CA ILE A 74 -1.18 1.71 6.55
C ILE A 74 -1.13 0.32 7.19
N VAL A 75 -0.20 0.11 8.11
CA VAL A 75 -0.15 -1.12 8.92
C VAL A 75 -0.56 -0.83 10.34
N HIS A 76 -1.44 -1.67 10.88
CA HIS A 76 -2.04 -1.47 12.19
C HIS A 76 -1.89 -2.72 13.05
N PHE A 77 -1.05 -2.61 14.08
CA PHE A 77 -0.93 -3.58 15.17
C PHE A 77 -1.91 -3.20 16.28
N ALA A 78 -3.13 -3.74 16.18
CA ALA A 78 -4.23 -3.45 17.09
C ALA A 78 -4.17 -4.33 18.35
N ASN A 79 -4.82 -3.91 19.44
CA ASN A 79 -4.87 -4.72 20.67
C ASN A 79 -5.84 -5.92 20.59
N SER A 80 -6.65 -6.02 19.52
CA SER A 80 -7.48 -7.18 19.22
C SER A 80 -6.65 -8.43 18.87
N CYS A 81 -5.43 -8.22 18.35
CA CYS A 81 -4.44 -9.26 18.14
C CYS A 81 -3.03 -8.79 18.51
N ASP A 82 -2.52 -9.26 19.64
CA ASP A 82 -1.20 -8.91 20.17
C ASP A 82 -0.16 -10.03 20.03
N ASN A 83 -0.35 -10.95 19.08
CA ASN A 83 0.64 -11.96 18.76
C ASN A 83 1.95 -11.32 18.26
N ASN A 84 3.08 -11.89 18.65
CA ASN A 84 4.39 -11.47 18.14
C ASN A 84 4.42 -11.48 16.60
N ALA A 85 5.16 -10.55 16.00
CA ALA A 85 5.32 -10.44 14.56
C ALA A 85 6.81 -10.37 14.20
N THR A 86 7.19 -10.91 13.05
CA THR A 86 8.56 -10.86 12.53
C THR A 86 8.60 -10.08 11.22
N ILE A 87 9.40 -9.01 11.18
CA ILE A 87 9.70 -8.25 9.97
C ILE A 87 10.96 -8.88 9.34
N ASP A 88 10.76 -9.71 8.33
CA ASP A 88 11.76 -10.53 7.65
C ASP A 88 12.09 -10.07 6.21
N LEU A 89 11.61 -8.87 5.84
CA LEU A 89 11.90 -8.18 4.58
C LEU A 89 12.27 -6.71 4.81
N ASN A 90 12.86 -6.07 3.80
CA ASN A 90 12.89 -4.61 3.72
C ASN A 90 11.47 -4.11 3.45
N TRP A 91 10.90 -3.38 4.40
CA TRP A 91 9.49 -3.05 4.39
C TRP A 91 9.27 -1.54 4.36
N ASN A 92 8.51 -1.08 3.37
CA ASN A 92 8.13 0.31 3.22
C ASN A 92 6.62 0.41 3.37
N VAL A 93 6.15 1.33 4.21
CA VAL A 93 4.72 1.59 4.45
C VAL A 93 4.50 3.09 4.62
N SER A 94 3.26 3.54 4.40
CA SER A 94 2.92 4.96 4.56
C SER A 94 2.79 5.35 6.03
N GLN A 95 2.28 4.43 6.86
CA GLN A 95 2.05 4.65 8.27
C GLN A 95 2.17 3.33 9.05
N PHE A 96 2.73 3.41 10.25
CA PHE A 96 2.90 2.29 11.17
C PHE A 96 2.20 2.63 12.49
N ILE A 97 1.05 2.00 12.73
CA ILE A 97 0.21 2.22 13.91
C ILE A 97 0.36 1.05 14.86
N ILE A 98 0.59 1.35 16.14
CA ILE A 98 0.57 0.37 17.23
C ILE A 98 -0.36 0.92 18.31
N ASP A 99 -1.40 0.16 18.62
CA ASP A 99 -2.38 0.58 19.63
C ASP A 99 -1.80 0.50 21.04
N ALA A 100 -2.31 1.39 21.90
CA ALA A 100 -2.12 1.24 23.33
C ALA A 100 -2.73 -0.11 23.79
N GLY A 101 -1.91 -0.92 24.46
CA GLY A 101 -2.32 -2.24 24.93
C GLY A 101 -1.89 -3.41 24.02
N TYR A 102 -1.27 -3.15 22.87
CA TYR A 102 -0.56 -4.21 22.14
C TYR A 102 0.61 -4.74 23.01
N THR A 103 0.56 -6.01 23.42
CA THR A 103 1.56 -6.61 24.31
C THR A 103 2.61 -7.47 23.60
N GLY A 104 2.38 -7.78 22.32
CA GLY A 104 3.30 -8.55 21.49
C GLY A 104 4.61 -7.84 21.21
N THR A 105 5.59 -8.61 20.76
CA THR A 105 6.87 -8.09 20.25
C THR A 105 6.88 -8.09 18.73
N ILE A 106 7.13 -6.93 18.13
CA ILE A 106 7.42 -6.79 16.70
C ILE A 106 8.94 -6.85 16.53
N THR A 107 9.43 -7.95 15.97
CA THR A 107 10.87 -8.22 15.81
C THR A 107 11.32 -7.87 14.40
N GLN A 108 12.19 -6.88 14.25
CA GLN A 108 12.90 -6.66 13.01
C GLN A 108 14.08 -7.63 12.90
N SER A 109 14.05 -8.50 11.89
CA SER A 109 15.15 -9.42 11.62
C SER A 109 16.41 -8.65 11.20
N ALA A 110 17.58 -9.17 11.58
CA ALA A 110 18.86 -8.53 11.29
C ALA A 110 19.07 -8.33 9.78
N GLY A 111 19.52 -7.14 9.39
CA GLY A 111 19.80 -6.80 7.99
C GLY A 111 18.61 -6.27 7.20
N ASN A 112 17.41 -6.23 7.81
CA ASN A 112 16.22 -5.62 7.20
C ASN A 112 16.00 -4.18 7.67
N THR A 113 15.29 -3.41 6.85
CA THR A 113 14.92 -2.02 7.11
C THR A 113 13.41 -1.87 7.18
N ILE A 114 12.96 -0.89 7.96
CA ILE A 114 11.57 -0.41 7.95
C ILE A 114 11.63 1.06 7.59
N THR A 115 10.96 1.43 6.50
CA THR A 115 10.81 2.82 6.08
C THR A 115 9.35 3.22 6.26
N VAL A 116 9.13 4.31 6.97
CA VAL A 116 7.80 4.92 7.13
C VAL A 116 7.86 6.30 6.50
N ASP A 117 7.29 6.43 5.31
CA ASP A 117 7.33 7.67 4.52
C ASP A 117 5.91 8.11 4.15
N ASN A 118 5.63 9.41 4.30
CA ASN A 118 4.43 10.01 3.72
C ASN A 118 4.68 10.21 2.22
N VAL A 119 4.26 9.26 1.40
CA VAL A 119 4.37 9.35 -0.07
C VAL A 119 3.24 10.17 -0.67
#